data_AF-A0A8I2YIP3-F1
#
_entry.id   AF-A0A8I2YIP3-F1
#
_cell.length_a   1.000
_cell.length_b   1.000
_cell.length_c   1.000
_cell.angle_alpha   90.00
_cell.angle_beta   90.00
_cell.angle_gamma   90.00
#
_symmetry.space_group_name_H-M   'P 1'
#
loop_
_entity.id
_entity.type
_entity.pdbx_description
1 polymer ?
#
loop_
_entity_poly.entity_id
_entity_poly.type
_entity_poly.pdbx_seq_one_letter_code
_entity_poly.pdbx_strand_id
1 'polypeptide(L)'
;MMDDDDDFFTNLDSGNDHFQNRLRNAPHDDDDVPMPAALPLFEEDEGETPLQQLIRHWMNERHAPDVLPFAEDVLSGLLDHIRRQSETVQLLRSDPSSSEEEHFRTMLAQTEVERVKFVVRSYLRTRLFKIEKFARYIMTNPEVQQRLSENEVDHARR
;
A
#
# COMPACT_ATOMS: atom_id res chain seq x y z
N MET A 1 -42.66 28.92 13.83
CA MET A 1 -41.72 30.03 13.66
C MET A 1 -40.42 29.35 13.26
N MET A 2 -39.92 29.63 12.07
CA MET A 2 -38.74 28.96 11.49
C MET A 2 -37.50 29.45 12.24
N ASP A 3 -36.69 28.52 12.76
CA ASP A 3 -35.34 28.80 13.23
C ASP A 3 -34.41 28.60 12.02
N ASP A 4 -34.09 29.70 11.34
CA ASP A 4 -33.11 29.76 10.26
C ASP A 4 -31.70 29.92 10.86
N ASP A 5 -30.87 28.92 10.58
CA ASP A 5 -29.42 28.96 10.28
C ASP A 5 -28.62 30.21 10.67
N ASP A 6 -27.81 30.11 11.74
CA ASP A 6 -26.63 30.95 11.97
C ASP A 6 -25.34 30.13 11.77
N ASP A 7 -24.97 30.01 10.50
CA ASP A 7 -23.62 30.04 9.92
C ASP A 7 -22.46 29.29 10.60
N PHE A 8 -22.36 28.01 10.21
CA PHE A 8 -21.16 27.17 10.14
C PHE A 8 -19.87 27.89 9.66
N PHE A 9 -20.01 28.96 8.85
CA PHE A 9 -18.89 29.71 8.28
C PHE A 9 -18.19 30.67 9.26
N THR A 10 -18.82 31.05 10.37
CA THR A 10 -18.24 32.02 11.33
C THR A 10 -17.06 31.46 12.13
N ASN A 11 -16.96 30.13 12.27
CA ASN A 11 -15.91 29.48 13.05
C ASN A 11 -14.64 29.09 12.25
N LEU A 12 -14.57 29.38 10.94
CA LEU A 12 -13.36 29.14 10.14
C LEU A 12 -12.33 30.29 10.18
N ASP A 13 -12.69 31.46 10.70
CA ASP A 13 -11.86 32.68 10.53
C ASP A 13 -10.74 32.85 11.59
N SER A 14 -10.77 32.11 12.70
CA SER A 14 -9.75 32.27 13.76
C SER A 14 -8.38 31.63 13.45
N GLY A 15 -8.21 31.01 12.28
CA GLY A 15 -6.94 30.37 11.86
C GLY A 15 -6.24 31.02 10.67
N ASN A 16 -6.84 32.02 10.03
CA ASN A 16 -6.42 32.49 8.70
C ASN A 16 -5.39 33.63 8.73
N ASP A 17 -5.24 34.32 9.87
CA ASP A 17 -4.33 35.47 9.99
C ASP A 17 -2.86 35.10 9.76
N HIS A 18 -2.43 33.92 10.20
CA HIS A 18 -1.03 33.52 10.10
C HIS A 18 -0.61 33.18 8.66
N PHE A 19 -1.54 32.70 7.83
CA PHE A 19 -1.26 32.43 6.41
C PHE A 19 -1.34 33.71 5.57
N GLN A 20 -2.36 34.53 5.81
CA GLN A 20 -2.52 35.79 5.09
C GLN A 20 -1.42 36.81 5.41
N ASN A 21 -0.95 36.91 6.66
CA ASN A 21 0.21 37.75 6.98
C ASN A 21 1.50 37.25 6.33
N ARG A 22 1.68 35.93 6.18
CA ARG A 22 2.86 35.36 5.51
C ARG A 22 2.87 35.66 4.02
N LEU A 23 1.72 35.65 3.35
CA LEU A 23 1.60 36.04 1.95
C LEU A 23 1.78 37.55 1.74
N ARG A 24 1.23 38.37 2.65
CA ARG A 24 1.33 39.83 2.58
C ARG A 24 2.77 40.31 2.79
N ASN A 25 3.55 39.60 3.61
CA ASN A 25 4.94 39.92 3.90
C ASN A 25 5.92 38.99 3.17
N ALA A 26 5.47 38.29 2.13
CA ALA A 26 6.36 37.49 1.30
C ALA A 26 7.36 38.44 0.60
N PRO A 27 8.66 38.14 0.63
CA PRO A 27 9.67 38.93 -0.08
C PRO A 27 9.32 39.00 -1.57
N HIS A 28 9.61 40.14 -2.21
CA HIS A 28 9.36 40.29 -3.64
C HIS A 28 10.41 39.49 -4.41
N ASP A 29 10.08 38.99 -5.60
CA ASP A 29 11.00 38.14 -6.39
C ASP A 29 12.34 38.83 -6.75
N ASP A 30 12.41 40.16 -6.62
CA ASP A 30 13.62 40.98 -6.83
C ASP A 30 14.48 41.14 -5.55
N ASP A 31 14.00 40.70 -4.39
CA ASP A 31 14.78 40.66 -3.17
C ASP A 31 15.71 39.43 -3.23
N ASP A 32 17.04 39.65 -3.35
CA ASP A 32 18.08 38.62 -3.26
C ASP A 32 18.13 38.04 -1.83
N VAL A 33 17.09 37.29 -1.45
CA VAL A 33 17.03 36.56 -0.19
C VAL A 33 17.94 35.34 -0.35
N PRO A 34 19.01 35.20 0.45
CA PRO A 34 19.81 33.99 0.42
C PRO A 34 18.90 32.82 0.71
N MET A 35 18.69 31.95 -0.28
CA MET A 35 17.95 30.70 -0.11
C MET A 35 18.52 30.02 1.14
N PRO A 36 17.71 29.79 2.18
CA PRO A 36 18.19 29.04 3.34
C PRO A 36 18.73 27.73 2.79
N ALA A 37 19.99 27.44 3.12
CA ALA A 37 20.71 26.24 2.67
C ALA A 37 19.73 25.08 2.73
N ALA A 38 19.49 24.45 1.58
CA ALA A 38 18.41 23.51 1.37
C ALA A 38 18.19 22.69 2.64
N LEU A 39 17.01 22.85 3.25
CA LEU A 39 16.56 21.95 4.31
C LEU A 39 16.91 20.53 3.85
N PRO A 40 17.54 19.69 4.69
CA PRO A 40 17.84 18.32 4.30
C PRO A 40 16.52 17.61 4.03
N LEU A 41 16.09 17.68 2.77
CA LEU A 41 14.96 17.01 2.14
C LEU A 41 15.43 15.60 1.78
N PHE A 42 16.03 14.91 2.74
CA PHE A 42 16.48 13.53 2.62
C PHE A 42 16.21 12.90 3.99
N GLU A 43 14.98 12.45 4.18
CA GLU A 43 14.60 11.04 3.99
C GLU A 43 15.14 10.22 5.16
N GLU A 44 14.32 10.08 6.21
CA GLU A 44 14.47 8.92 7.09
C GLU A 44 14.22 7.69 6.20
N ASP A 45 15.27 6.91 5.96
CA ASP A 45 15.21 5.62 5.26
C ASP A 45 14.45 4.62 6.15
N GLU A 46 13.15 4.84 6.32
CA GLU A 46 12.23 3.79 6.74
C GLU A 46 12.20 2.79 5.59
N GLY A 47 13.01 1.74 5.69
CA GLY A 47 13.11 0.71 4.67
C GLY A 47 11.73 0.17 4.26
N GLU A 48 11.62 -0.25 2.99
CA GLU A 48 10.33 -0.65 2.40
C GLU A 48 9.57 -1.68 3.27
N THR A 49 8.31 -1.40 3.56
CA THR A 49 7.42 -2.36 4.21
C THR A 49 7.23 -3.62 3.34
N PRO A 50 6.92 -4.79 3.92
CA PRO A 50 6.66 -6.01 3.13
C PRO A 50 5.58 -5.82 2.06
N LEU A 51 4.55 -5.01 2.33
CA LEU A 51 3.52 -4.67 1.36
C LEU A 51 4.08 -3.85 0.18
N GLN A 52 4.90 -2.82 0.46
CA GLN A 52 5.56 -2.04 -0.60
C GLN A 52 6.48 -2.91 -1.45
N GLN A 53 7.24 -3.81 -0.82
CA GLN A 53 8.07 -4.78 -1.53
C GLN A 53 7.23 -5.66 -2.45
N LEU A 54 6.11 -6.23 -1.96
CA LEU A 54 5.23 -7.06 -2.80
C LEU A 54 4.58 -6.25 -3.93
N ILE A 55 4.15 -5.01 -3.68
CA ILE A 55 3.60 -4.14 -4.73
C ILE A 55 4.65 -3.92 -5.82
N ARG A 56 5.91 -3.69 -5.45
CA ARG A 56 7.02 -3.57 -6.41
C ARG A 56 7.23 -4.86 -7.20
N HIS A 57 7.29 -6.02 -6.54
CA HIS A 57 7.39 -7.32 -7.21
C HIS A 57 6.20 -7.57 -8.15
N TRP A 58 4.98 -7.21 -7.73
CA TRP A 58 3.77 -7.32 -8.53
C TRP A 58 3.81 -6.42 -9.77
N MET A 59 4.21 -5.16 -9.61
CA MET A 59 4.35 -4.24 -10.74
C MET A 59 5.42 -4.71 -11.71
N ASN A 60 6.58 -5.16 -11.22
CA ASN A 60 7.63 -5.71 -12.06
C ASN A 60 7.17 -6.96 -12.81
N GLU A 61 6.48 -7.88 -12.12
CA GLU A 61 5.93 -9.08 -12.73
C GLU A 61 4.90 -8.73 -13.81
N ARG A 62 4.04 -7.74 -13.61
CA ARG A 62 3.05 -7.33 -14.63
C ARG A 62 3.68 -6.78 -15.91
N HIS A 63 4.83 -6.11 -15.81
CA HIS A 63 5.46 -5.44 -16.95
C HIS A 63 6.62 -6.23 -17.56
N ALA A 64 7.13 -7.26 -16.89
CA ALA A 64 8.14 -8.14 -17.46
C ALA A 64 7.54 -9.09 -18.52
N PRO A 65 8.24 -9.37 -19.62
CA PRO A 65 7.78 -10.32 -20.65
C PRO A 65 7.77 -11.77 -20.14
N ASP A 66 8.74 -12.12 -19.30
CA ASP A 66 8.95 -13.46 -18.74
C ASP A 66 8.68 -13.49 -17.23
N VAL A 67 8.59 -14.70 -16.66
CA VAL A 67 8.40 -14.89 -15.22
C VAL A 67 9.67 -14.50 -14.44
N LEU A 68 9.50 -13.69 -13.40
CA LEU A 68 10.58 -13.23 -12.52
C LEU A 68 10.84 -14.23 -11.38
N PRO A 69 11.94 -14.11 -10.62
CA PRO A 69 12.14 -14.91 -9.41
C PRO A 69 10.98 -14.76 -8.42
N PHE A 70 10.54 -15.88 -7.84
CA PHE A 70 9.46 -15.92 -6.86
C PHE A 70 9.88 -15.22 -5.56
N ALA A 71 9.14 -14.20 -5.14
CA ALA A 71 9.35 -13.48 -3.89
C ALA A 71 8.84 -14.26 -2.65
N GLU A 72 9.48 -15.38 -2.32
CA GLU A 72 9.04 -16.32 -1.27
C GLU A 72 8.96 -15.69 0.13
N ASP A 73 10.04 -15.05 0.56
CA ASP A 73 10.15 -14.49 1.92
C ASP A 73 9.11 -13.38 2.15
N VAL A 74 8.93 -12.50 1.17
CA VAL A 74 7.97 -11.39 1.23
C VAL A 74 6.54 -11.92 1.26
N LEU A 75 6.24 -12.91 0.39
CA LEU A 75 4.90 -13.46 0.28
C LEU A 75 4.51 -14.26 1.53
N SER A 76 5.40 -15.12 2.03
CA SER A 76 5.17 -15.92 3.23
C SER A 76 4.92 -15.03 4.46
N GLY A 77 5.78 -14.03 4.67
CA GLY A 77 5.59 -13.05 5.74
C GLY A 77 4.28 -12.28 5.66
N LEU A 78 3.85 -11.87 4.45
CA LEU A 78 2.56 -11.21 4.25
C LEU A 78 1.38 -12.14 4.49
N LEU A 79 1.44 -13.40 4.06
CA LEU A 79 0.37 -14.38 4.31
C LEU A 79 0.19 -14.62 5.82
N ASP A 80 1.29 -14.71 6.56
CA ASP A 80 1.26 -14.83 8.02
C ASP A 80 0.72 -13.58 8.70
N HIS A 81 1.05 -12.39 8.19
CA HIS A 81 0.50 -11.13 8.68
C HIS A 81 -1.02 -11.04 8.43
N ILE A 82 -1.47 -11.38 7.21
CA ILE A 82 -2.88 -11.42 6.84
C ILE A 82 -3.66 -12.38 7.74
N ARG A 83 -3.10 -13.57 8.04
CA ARG A 83 -3.75 -14.54 8.93
C ARG A 83 -3.97 -13.94 10.33
N ARG A 84 -2.91 -13.44 10.97
CA ARG A 84 -2.97 -12.85 12.32
C ARG A 84 -3.89 -11.63 12.38
N GLN A 85 -3.83 -10.75 11.39
CA GLN A 85 -4.67 -9.55 11.34
C GLN A 85 -6.14 -9.91 11.10
N SER A 86 -6.43 -10.93 10.26
CA SER A 86 -7.79 -11.43 10.05
C SER A 86 -8.39 -11.98 11.34
N GLU A 87 -7.62 -12.77 12.10
CA GLU A 87 -8.04 -13.30 13.42
C GLU A 87 -8.32 -12.17 14.41
N THR A 88 -7.43 -11.17 14.47
CA THR A 88 -7.60 -10.00 15.35
C THR A 88 -8.85 -9.21 15.00
N VAL A 89 -9.07 -8.92 13.72
CA VAL A 89 -10.27 -8.21 13.25
C VAL A 89 -11.54 -9.00 13.54
N GLN A 90 -11.51 -10.33 13.42
CA GLN A 90 -12.65 -11.18 13.74
C GLN A 90 -12.99 -11.12 15.24
N LEU A 91 -11.98 -11.14 16.11
CA LEU A 91 -12.18 -11.00 17.56
C LEU A 91 -12.78 -9.64 17.92
N LEU A 92 -12.22 -8.54 17.39
CA LEU A 92 -12.71 -7.19 17.65
C LEU A 92 -14.15 -6.98 17.14
N ARG A 93 -14.50 -7.56 15.98
CA ARG A 93 -15.88 -7.52 15.46
C ARG A 93 -16.89 -8.26 16.33
N SER A 94 -16.45 -9.26 17.10
CA SER A 94 -17.33 -10.07 17.93
C SER A 94 -17.59 -9.47 19.31
N ASP A 95 -16.92 -8.38 19.67
CA ASP A 95 -17.07 -7.70 20.96
C ASP A 95 -18.32 -6.79 20.96
N PRO A 96 -19.40 -7.17 21.69
CA PRO A 96 -20.62 -6.37 21.77
C PRO A 96 -20.47 -5.11 22.63
N SER A 97 -19.36 -4.94 23.34
CA SER A 97 -19.07 -3.77 24.18
C SER A 97 -18.21 -2.71 23.48
N SER A 98 -17.83 -2.95 22.22
CA SER A 98 -17.04 -2.00 21.42
C SER A 98 -17.80 -0.70 21.13
N SER A 99 -17.10 0.42 21.24
CA SER A 99 -17.58 1.74 20.87
C SER A 99 -17.74 1.90 19.36
N GLU A 100 -18.52 2.90 18.92
CA GLU A 100 -18.64 3.22 17.49
C GLU A 100 -17.30 3.56 16.83
N GLU A 101 -16.40 4.23 17.56
CA GLU A 101 -15.06 4.55 17.08
C GLU A 101 -14.21 3.29 16.88
N GLU A 102 -14.26 2.34 17.82
CA GLU A 102 -13.58 1.05 17.68
C GLU A 102 -14.16 0.21 16.54
N HIS A 103 -15.47 0.27 16.33
CA HIS A 103 -16.12 -0.36 15.19
C HIS A 103 -15.61 0.21 13.87
N PHE A 104 -15.49 1.54 13.76
CA PHE A 104 -14.93 2.20 12.58
C PHE A 104 -13.48 1.82 12.33
N ARG A 105 -12.63 1.83 13.36
CA ARG A 105 -11.23 1.37 13.26
C ARG A 105 -11.14 -0.10 12.81
N THR A 106 -12.03 -0.95 13.29
CA THR A 106 -12.12 -2.37 12.90
C THR A 106 -12.56 -2.53 11.44
N MET A 107 -13.48 -1.70 10.95
CA MET A 107 -13.85 -1.68 9.53
C MET A 107 -12.68 -1.26 8.62
N LEU A 108 -11.90 -0.26 9.02
CA LEU A 108 -10.69 0.15 8.30
C LEU A 108 -9.66 -0.98 8.25
N ALA A 109 -9.39 -1.64 9.38
CA ALA A 109 -8.48 -2.79 9.44
C ALA A 109 -8.93 -3.95 8.54
N GLN A 110 -10.23 -4.28 8.53
CA GLN A 110 -10.78 -5.29 7.62
C GLN A 110 -10.57 -4.91 6.15
N THR A 111 -10.81 -3.64 5.82
CA THR A 111 -10.67 -3.14 4.45
C THR A 111 -9.23 -3.26 3.99
N GLU A 112 -8.28 -2.93 4.86
CA GLU A 112 -6.86 -3.07 4.55
C GLU A 112 -6.44 -4.54 4.33
N VAL A 113 -6.92 -5.46 5.17
CA VAL A 113 -6.70 -6.90 4.97
C VAL A 113 -7.16 -7.34 3.58
N GLU A 114 -8.32 -6.89 3.12
CA GLU A 114 -8.82 -7.24 1.79
C GLU A 114 -8.02 -6.60 0.65
N ARG A 115 -7.49 -5.39 0.84
CA ARG A 115 -6.57 -4.75 -0.12
C ARG A 115 -5.26 -5.54 -0.25
N VAL A 116 -4.67 -5.98 0.86
CA VAL A 116 -3.44 -6.80 0.83
C VAL A 116 -3.72 -8.15 0.17
N LYS A 117 -4.82 -8.82 0.51
CA LYS A 117 -5.23 -10.07 -0.15
C LYS A 117 -5.42 -9.88 -1.66
N PHE A 118 -5.94 -8.74 -2.11
CA PHE A 118 -6.06 -8.43 -3.53
C PHE A 118 -4.68 -8.37 -4.21
N VAL A 119 -3.70 -7.67 -3.62
CA VAL A 119 -2.34 -7.60 -4.18
C VAL A 119 -1.72 -8.99 -4.28
N VAL A 120 -1.81 -9.79 -3.22
CA VAL A 120 -1.33 -11.18 -3.19
C VAL A 120 -1.96 -12.01 -4.31
N ARG A 121 -3.29 -12.00 -4.43
CA ARG A 121 -4.02 -12.74 -5.47
C ARG A 121 -3.65 -12.26 -6.87
N SER A 122 -3.50 -10.95 -7.05
CA SER A 122 -3.13 -10.37 -8.35
C SER A 122 -1.73 -10.78 -8.77
N TYR A 123 -0.75 -10.73 -7.86
CA TYR A 123 0.62 -11.19 -8.10
C TYR A 123 0.67 -12.65 -8.55
N LEU A 124 0.04 -13.55 -7.77
CA LEU A 124 0.02 -14.99 -8.11
C LEU A 124 -0.69 -15.26 -9.43
N ARG A 125 -1.81 -14.59 -9.72
CA ARG A 125 -2.54 -14.76 -10.99
C ARG A 125 -1.71 -14.29 -12.19
N THR A 126 -0.98 -13.17 -12.07
CA THR A 126 -0.08 -12.70 -13.12
C THR A 126 1.02 -13.73 -13.40
N ARG A 127 1.59 -14.33 -12.36
CA ARG A 127 2.62 -15.37 -12.51
C ARG A 127 2.08 -16.64 -13.15
N LEU A 128 0.98 -17.17 -12.65
CA LEU A 128 0.34 -18.37 -13.20
C LEU A 128 0.00 -18.20 -14.69
N PHE A 129 -0.51 -17.04 -15.08
CA PHE A 129 -0.77 -16.73 -16.49
C PHE A 129 0.50 -16.85 -17.36
N LYS A 130 1.64 -16.33 -16.90
CA LYS A 130 2.91 -16.45 -17.62
C LYS A 130 3.41 -17.89 -17.66
N ILE A 131 3.29 -18.60 -16.54
CA ILE A 131 3.71 -20.00 -16.42
C ILE A 131 2.92 -20.86 -17.40
N GLU A 132 1.60 -20.70 -17.47
CA GLU A 132 0.74 -21.39 -18.44
C GLU A 132 1.12 -21.04 -19.89
N LYS A 133 1.35 -19.76 -20.17
CA LYS A 133 1.70 -19.29 -21.52
C LYS A 133 3.05 -19.84 -22.01
N PHE A 134 4.01 -20.03 -21.10
CA PHE A 134 5.39 -20.41 -21.43
C PHE A 134 5.79 -21.79 -20.90
N ALA A 135 4.83 -22.65 -20.53
CA ALA A 135 5.07 -23.92 -19.85
C ALA A 135 6.14 -24.79 -20.52
N ARG A 136 6.07 -24.98 -21.85
CA ARG A 136 7.06 -25.76 -22.60
C ARG A 136 8.48 -25.20 -22.44
N TYR A 137 8.64 -23.89 -22.58
CA TYR A 137 9.95 -23.24 -22.44
C TYR A 137 10.46 -23.38 -21.00
N ILE A 138 9.61 -23.20 -20.00
CA ILE A 138 10.00 -23.36 -18.59
C ILE A 138 10.45 -24.80 -18.31
N MET A 139 9.73 -25.82 -18.82
CA MET A 139 10.08 -27.22 -18.61
C MET A 139 11.39 -27.66 -19.29
N THR A 140 11.81 -27.00 -20.37
CA THR A 140 13.08 -27.30 -21.05
C THR A 140 14.28 -26.51 -20.53
N ASN A 141 14.07 -25.48 -19.70
CA ASN A 141 15.12 -24.57 -19.22
C ASN A 141 15.19 -24.57 -17.68
N PRO A 142 16.11 -25.33 -17.07
CA PRO A 142 16.23 -25.45 -15.62
C PRO A 142 16.46 -24.11 -14.90
N GLU A 143 17.18 -23.17 -15.51
CA GLU A 143 17.39 -21.83 -14.96
C GLU A 143 16.10 -21.04 -14.73
N VAL A 144 15.07 -21.28 -15.54
CA VAL A 144 13.77 -20.61 -15.42
C VAL A 144 12.94 -21.31 -14.35
N GLN A 145 13.06 -22.63 -14.21
CA GLN A 145 12.37 -23.38 -13.15
C GLN A 145 12.79 -22.93 -11.76
N GLN A 146 14.04 -22.50 -11.57
CA GLN A 146 14.53 -21.93 -10.31
C GLN A 146 13.82 -20.62 -9.91
N ARG A 147 13.09 -19.99 -10.83
CA ARG A 147 12.31 -18.77 -10.55
C ARG A 147 10.89 -19.07 -10.04
N LEU A 148 10.47 -20.33 -10.04
CA LEU A 148 9.14 -20.76 -9.64
C LEU A 148 9.17 -21.33 -8.23
N SER A 149 8.06 -21.19 -7.50
CA SER A 149 7.82 -21.99 -6.29
C SER A 149 7.53 -23.47 -6.65
N GLU A 150 7.63 -24.38 -5.68
CA GLU A 150 7.30 -25.81 -5.89
C GLU A 150 5.88 -25.99 -6.45
N ASN A 151 4.90 -25.28 -5.90
CA ASN A 151 3.51 -25.31 -6.36
C ASN A 151 3.37 -24.82 -7.82
N GLU A 152 4.17 -23.83 -8.22
CA GLU A 152 4.17 -23.31 -9.58
C GLU A 152 4.80 -24.31 -10.56
N VAL A 153 5.86 -25.02 -10.14
CA VAL A 153 6.47 -26.08 -10.95
C VAL A 153 5.48 -27.22 -11.18
N ASP A 154 4.78 -27.65 -10.13
CA ASP A 154 3.75 -28.70 -10.24
C ASP A 154 2.53 -28.26 -11.06
N HIS A 155 2.23 -26.97 -11.09
CA HIS A 155 1.24 -26.41 -12.01
C HIS A 155 1.70 -26.48 -13.46
N ALA A 156 2.96 -26.15 -13.74
CA ALA A 156 3.52 -26.16 -15.10
C ALA A 156 3.66 -27.56 -15.72
N ARG A 157 3.69 -28.62 -14.89
CA ARG A 157 3.78 -30.03 -15.32
C ARG A 157 2.44 -30.64 -15.72
N ARG A 158 1.33 -30.06 -15.27
CA ARG A 158 -0.03 -30.56 -15.53
C ARG A 158 -0.49 -30.20 -16.94
#